data_AF-A0A7V8LT26-F1
#
_entry.id   AF-A0A7V8LT26-F1
#
_cell.length_a   1.000
_cell.length_b   1.000
_cell.length_c   1.000
_cell.angle_alpha   90.00
_cell.angle_beta   90.00
_cell.angle_gamma   90.00
#
_symmetry.space_group_name_H-M   'P 1'
#
loop_
_entity.id
_entity.type
_entity.pdbx_description
1 polymer ?
#
loop_
_entity_poly.entity_id
_entity_poly.type
_entity_poly.pdbx_seq_one_letter_code
_entity_poly.pdbx_strand_id
1 'polypeptide(L)'
;MRTMPNPDAGRISVSLDSMQKVAQTWYNMATSMDGAASKAAALKDISRLEAGPFQYSHQAYINCATYWWTRMCEAHTEFDAIGDTLAAVAATYKREEDEGVHRFKNLY
;
A
#
# COMPACT_ATOMS: atom_id res chain seq x y z
N MET A 1 22.73 -28.88 15.61
CA MET A 1 22.37 -27.65 14.86
C MET A 1 21.84 -28.07 13.51
N ARG A 2 20.55 -27.81 13.22
CA ARG A 2 19.95 -28.13 11.92
C ARG A 2 20.37 -27.02 10.96
N THR A 3 21.32 -27.29 10.07
CA THR A 3 21.67 -26.37 9.00
C THR A 3 20.46 -26.26 8.08
N MET A 4 19.82 -25.09 8.02
CA MET A 4 18.84 -24.84 6.97
C MET A 4 19.58 -24.94 5.64
N PRO A 5 19.07 -25.71 4.65
CA PRO A 5 19.67 -25.72 3.32
C PRO A 5 19.74 -24.28 2.83
N ASN A 6 20.88 -23.88 2.25
CA ASN A 6 20.95 -22.59 1.57
C ASN A 6 19.78 -22.51 0.58
N PRO A 7 19.03 -21.40 0.54
CA PRO A 7 17.93 -21.24 -0.41
C PRO A 7 18.46 -21.50 -1.83
N ASP A 8 17.79 -22.36 -2.60
CA ASP A 8 18.10 -22.46 -4.02
C ASP A 8 17.62 -21.18 -4.73
N ALA A 9 18.27 -20.83 -5.85
CA ALA A 9 17.97 -19.63 -6.62
C ALA A 9 16.49 -19.57 -7.07
N GLY A 10 15.83 -20.72 -7.24
CA GLY A 10 14.40 -20.80 -7.54
C GLY A 10 13.53 -20.32 -6.39
N ARG A 11 13.86 -20.69 -5.15
CA ARG A 11 13.16 -20.25 -3.93
C ARG A 11 13.34 -18.76 -3.68
N ILE A 12 14.52 -18.20 -3.99
CA ILE A 12 14.77 -16.76 -3.92
C ILE A 12 13.90 -16.03 -4.95
N SER A 13 13.93 -16.47 -6.21
CA SER A 13 13.11 -15.90 -7.29
C SER A 13 11.61 -15.91 -6.97
N VAL A 14 11.07 -17.04 -6.51
CA VAL A 14 9.65 -17.15 -6.10
C VAL A 14 9.31 -16.20 -4.96
N SER A 15 10.23 -16.03 -4.00
CA SER A 15 10.03 -15.12 -2.88
C SER A 15 10.01 -13.66 -3.33
N LEU A 16 10.91 -13.26 -4.25
CA LEU A 16 10.94 -11.93 -4.85
C LEU A 16 9.65 -11.62 -5.62
N ASP A 17 9.20 -12.55 -6.45
CA ASP A 17 7.95 -12.43 -7.19
C ASP A 17 6.75 -12.29 -6.23
N SER A 18 6.75 -13.03 -5.13
CA SER A 18 5.72 -12.93 -4.10
C SER A 18 5.74 -11.54 -3.44
N MET A 19 6.92 -11.00 -3.12
CA MET A 19 7.04 -9.67 -2.52
C MET A 19 6.52 -8.58 -3.46
N GLN A 20 6.82 -8.67 -4.76
CA GLN A 20 6.30 -7.73 -5.76
C GLN A 20 4.78 -7.82 -5.89
N LYS A 21 4.20 -9.03 -5.89
CA LYS A 21 2.73 -9.22 -5.91
C LYS A 21 2.04 -8.64 -4.68
N VAL A 22 2.66 -8.82 -3.51
CA VAL A 22 2.13 -8.25 -2.26
C VAL A 22 2.24 -6.72 -2.30
N ALA A 23 3.37 -6.16 -2.76
CA ALA A 23 3.51 -4.71 -2.97
C ALA A 23 2.40 -4.16 -3.88
N GLN A 24 2.15 -4.80 -5.03
CA GLN A 24 1.06 -4.41 -5.93
C GLN A 24 -0.32 -4.46 -5.25
N THR A 25 -0.54 -5.43 -4.36
CA THR A 25 -1.78 -5.53 -3.60
C THR A 25 -1.95 -4.31 -2.69
N TRP A 26 -0.90 -3.88 -2.01
CA TRP A 26 -0.92 -2.66 -1.19
C TRP A 26 -1.18 -1.40 -2.03
N TYR A 27 -0.56 -1.25 -3.20
CA TYR A 27 -0.84 -0.13 -4.12
C TYR A 27 -2.30 -0.12 -4.60
N ASN A 28 -2.87 -1.29 -4.88
CA ASN A 28 -4.29 -1.40 -5.24
C ASN A 28 -5.21 -0.99 -4.08
N MET A 29 -4.85 -1.34 -2.84
CA MET A 29 -5.56 -0.90 -1.64
C MET A 29 -5.44 0.60 -1.43
N ALA A 30 -4.25 1.18 -1.65
CA ALA A 30 -4.03 2.62 -1.61
C ALA A 30 -4.96 3.33 -2.61
N THR A 31 -4.96 2.90 -3.87
CA THR A 31 -5.85 3.45 -4.91
C THR A 31 -7.33 3.33 -4.53
N SER A 32 -7.72 2.22 -3.90
CA SER A 32 -9.10 2.03 -3.43
C SER A 32 -9.46 3.02 -2.31
N MET A 33 -8.52 3.32 -1.41
CA MET A 33 -8.70 4.32 -0.35
C MET A 33 -8.78 5.73 -0.92
N ASP A 34 -7.97 6.08 -1.93
CA ASP A 34 -8.06 7.37 -2.61
C ASP A 34 -9.42 7.57 -3.31
N GLY A 35 -9.90 6.52 -3.99
CA GLY A 35 -11.25 6.52 -4.57
C GLY A 35 -12.37 6.64 -3.52
N ALA A 36 -12.20 6.07 -2.34
CA ALA A 36 -13.12 6.21 -1.22
C ALA A 36 -13.07 7.62 -0.60
N ALA A 37 -11.87 8.17 -0.42
CA ALA A 37 -11.64 9.53 0.07
C ALA A 37 -12.30 10.55 -0.86
N SER A 38 -12.13 10.41 -2.18
CA SER A 38 -12.78 11.28 -3.17
C SER A 38 -14.31 11.31 -3.01
N LYS A 39 -14.93 10.15 -2.72
CA LYS A 39 -16.38 10.08 -2.46
C LYS A 39 -16.76 10.72 -1.12
N ALA A 40 -15.97 10.48 -0.07
CA ALA A 40 -16.20 11.09 1.24
C ALA A 40 -16.01 12.62 1.22
N ALA A 41 -15.10 13.13 0.38
CA ALA A 41 -14.88 14.55 0.18
C ALA A 41 -16.14 15.27 -0.28
N ALA A 42 -16.88 14.69 -1.24
CA ALA A 42 -18.15 15.24 -1.70
C ALA A 42 -19.22 15.34 -0.58
N LEU A 43 -19.15 14.46 0.44
CA LEU A 43 -20.10 14.45 1.55
C LEU A 43 -19.77 15.52 2.59
N LYS A 44 -18.48 15.77 2.87
CA LYS A 44 -18.07 16.78 3.87
C LYS A 44 -18.27 18.22 3.41
N ASP A 45 -18.52 18.44 2.12
CA ASP A 45 -18.65 19.78 1.53
C ASP A 45 -20.11 20.24 1.38
N ILE A 46 -21.08 19.41 1.81
CA ILE A 46 -22.51 19.79 1.83
C ILE A 46 -22.69 21.00 2.76
N SER A 47 -23.27 22.08 2.26
CA SER A 47 -23.60 23.26 3.05
C SER A 47 -24.89 23.10 3.86
N ARG A 48 -25.09 23.96 4.86
CA ARG A 48 -26.35 24.00 5.63
C ARG A 48 -27.58 24.26 4.77
N LEU A 49 -27.43 25.08 3.72
CA LEU A 49 -28.51 25.39 2.79
C LEU A 49 -28.91 24.15 1.99
N GLU A 50 -27.92 23.40 1.50
CA GLU A 50 -28.14 22.13 0.78
C GLU A 50 -28.71 21.03 1.70
N ALA A 51 -28.42 21.07 3.00
CA ALA A 51 -28.96 20.14 3.98
C ALA A 51 -30.46 20.39 4.29
N GLY A 52 -30.99 21.58 4.00
CA GLY A 52 -32.39 21.94 4.17
C GLY A 52 -32.97 21.56 5.55
N PRO A 53 -33.99 20.67 5.61
CA PRO A 53 -34.62 20.27 6.87
C PRO A 53 -33.66 19.55 7.84
N PHE A 54 -32.55 19.00 7.35
CA PHE A 54 -31.55 18.29 8.15
C PHE A 54 -30.45 19.20 8.74
N GLN A 55 -30.64 20.52 8.69
CA GLN A 55 -29.69 21.52 9.23
C GLN A 55 -29.28 21.28 10.70
N TYR A 56 -30.18 20.72 11.53
CA TYR A 56 -29.91 20.44 12.94
C TYR A 56 -28.91 19.28 13.11
N SER A 57 -28.96 18.28 12.23
CA SER A 57 -28.02 17.14 12.20
C SER A 57 -26.81 17.39 11.30
N HIS A 58 -26.79 18.49 10.54
CA HIS A 58 -25.78 18.79 9.53
C HIS A 58 -24.36 18.73 10.09
N GLN A 59 -24.11 19.34 11.26
CA GLN A 59 -22.77 19.33 11.84
C GLN A 59 -22.30 17.90 12.19
N ALA A 60 -23.18 17.06 12.73
CA ALA A 60 -22.85 15.67 13.05
C ALA A 60 -22.52 14.87 11.78
N TYR A 61 -23.27 15.12 10.70
CA TYR A 61 -23.01 14.52 9.40
C TYR A 61 -21.64 14.94 8.84
N ILE A 62 -21.35 16.25 8.82
CA ILE A 62 -20.06 16.78 8.31
C ILE A 62 -18.89 16.25 9.14
N ASN A 63 -19.04 16.18 10.47
CA ASN A 63 -18.00 15.60 11.34
C ASN A 63 -17.72 14.13 10.98
N CYS A 64 -18.77 13.35 10.73
CA CYS A 64 -18.63 11.94 10.34
C CYS A 64 -17.96 11.81 8.97
N ALA A 65 -18.43 12.56 7.96
CA ALA A 65 -17.86 12.56 6.62
C ALA A 65 -16.38 13.00 6.62
N THR A 66 -16.05 14.02 7.42
CA THR A 66 -14.67 14.52 7.59
C THR A 66 -13.79 13.45 8.24
N TYR A 67 -14.28 12.79 9.30
CA TYR A 67 -13.54 11.71 9.96
C TYR A 67 -13.22 10.57 8.98
N TRP A 68 -14.22 10.09 8.22
CA TRP A 68 -14.01 9.04 7.23
C TRP A 68 -13.03 9.46 6.15
N TRP A 69 -13.17 10.68 5.62
CA TRP A 69 -12.24 11.23 4.64
C TRP A 69 -10.80 11.22 5.16
N THR A 70 -10.56 11.75 6.36
CA THR A 70 -9.23 11.77 6.98
C THR A 70 -8.66 10.36 7.13
N ARG A 71 -9.46 9.42 7.64
CA ARG A 71 -9.00 8.03 7.82
C ARG A 71 -8.69 7.33 6.50
N MET A 72 -9.41 7.65 5.42
CA MET A 72 -9.12 7.12 4.08
C MET A 72 -7.83 7.71 3.51
N CYS A 73 -7.60 9.01 3.67
CA CYS A 73 -6.34 9.64 3.25
C CYS A 73 -5.13 9.06 4.01
N GLU A 74 -5.25 8.89 5.33
CA GLU A 74 -4.21 8.23 6.13
C GLU A 74 -3.97 6.80 5.66
N ALA A 75 -5.03 6.01 5.46
CA ALA A 75 -4.89 4.63 4.98
C ALA A 75 -4.23 4.54 3.60
N HIS A 76 -4.55 5.46 2.68
CA HIS A 76 -3.87 5.57 1.39
C HIS A 76 -2.36 5.73 1.57
N THR A 77 -1.92 6.72 2.36
CA THR A 77 -0.50 6.97 2.61
C THR A 77 0.22 5.77 3.23
N GLU A 78 -0.40 5.12 4.22
CA GLU A 78 0.20 3.95 4.87
C GLU A 78 0.31 2.74 3.93
N PHE A 79 -0.72 2.49 3.12
CA PHE A 79 -0.68 1.39 2.14
C PHE A 79 0.38 1.64 1.06
N ASP A 80 0.53 2.88 0.60
CA ASP A 80 1.56 3.25 -0.36
C ASP A 80 2.98 3.04 0.22
N ALA A 81 3.19 3.48 1.46
CA ALA A 81 4.46 3.30 2.17
C ALA A 81 4.83 1.81 2.37
N ILE A 82 3.84 0.95 2.65
CA ILE A 82 4.07 -0.51 2.74
C ILE A 82 4.45 -1.08 1.37
N GLY A 83 3.73 -0.69 0.30
CA GLY A 83 4.03 -1.08 -1.06
C GLY A 83 5.46 -0.72 -1.47
N ASP A 84 5.85 0.53 -1.24
CA ASP A 84 7.19 1.06 -1.53
C ASP A 84 8.28 0.30 -0.77
N THR A 85 8.05 0.03 0.51
CA THR A 85 9.01 -0.72 1.33
C THR A 85 9.22 -2.12 0.78
N LEU A 86 8.14 -2.84 0.43
CA LEU A 86 8.24 -4.18 -0.13
C LEU A 86 8.91 -4.19 -1.50
N ALA A 87 8.60 -3.22 -2.36
CA ALA A 87 9.21 -3.07 -3.67
C ALA A 87 10.71 -2.76 -3.55
N ALA A 88 11.10 -1.86 -2.65
CA ALA A 88 12.50 -1.49 -2.42
C ALA A 88 13.32 -2.66 -1.85
N VAL A 89 12.76 -3.43 -0.92
CA VAL A 89 13.41 -4.64 -0.38
C VAL A 89 13.55 -5.70 -1.47
N ALA A 90 12.50 -5.96 -2.26
CA ALA A 90 12.57 -6.92 -3.35
C ALA A 90 13.59 -6.50 -4.43
N ALA A 91 13.66 -5.21 -4.77
CA ALA A 91 14.65 -4.69 -5.71
C ALA A 91 16.09 -4.83 -5.19
N THR A 92 16.29 -4.62 -3.88
CA THR A 92 17.59 -4.79 -3.23
C THR A 92 18.05 -6.24 -3.29
N TYR A 93 17.21 -7.19 -2.89
CA TYR A 93 17.55 -8.61 -2.94
C TYR A 93 17.75 -9.11 -4.38
N LYS A 94 16.95 -8.61 -5.34
CA LYS A 94 17.16 -8.94 -6.76
C LYS A 94 18.53 -8.47 -7.24
N ARG A 95 18.93 -7.24 -6.91
CA ARG A 95 20.25 -6.70 -7.26
C ARG A 95 21.37 -7.52 -6.61
N GLU A 96 21.25 -7.87 -5.34
CA GLU A 96 22.23 -8.71 -4.64
C GLU A 96 22.34 -10.10 -5.27
N GLU A 97 21.22 -10.70 -5.68
CA GLU A 97 21.22 -11.99 -6.39
C GLU A 97 21.88 -11.86 -7.76
N ASP A 98 21.57 -10.82 -8.54
CA ASP A 98 22.19 -10.58 -9.85
C ASP A 98 23.71 -10.35 -9.71
N GLU A 99 24.15 -9.54 -8.74
CA GLU A 99 25.56 -9.31 -8.40
C GLU A 99 26.25 -10.60 -7.91
N GLY A 100 25.55 -11.40 -7.10
CA GLY A 100 25.98 -12.71 -6.63
C GLY A 100 26.15 -13.71 -7.77
N VAL A 101 25.20 -13.77 -8.70
CA VAL A 101 25.26 -14.57 -9.93
C VAL A 101 26.43 -14.13 -10.82
N HIS A 102 26.74 -12.84 -10.90
CA HIS A 102 27.95 -12.36 -11.58
C HIS A 102 29.24 -12.79 -10.87
N ARG A 103 29.27 -12.80 -9.53
CA ARG A 103 30.38 -13.31 -8.72
C ARG A 103 30.57 -14.82 -8.87
N PHE A 104 29.49 -15.59 -8.93
CA PHE A 104 29.51 -17.03 -9.19
C PHE A 104 29.89 -17.37 -10.63
N LYS A 105 29.51 -16.54 -11.62
CA LYS A 105 29.94 -16.70 -13.03
C LYS A 105 31.42 -16.40 -13.28
N ASN A 106 32.14 -15.85 -12.29
CA ASN A 106 33.60 -15.67 -12.31
C ASN A 106 34.34 -16.64 -11.36
N LEU A 107 33.64 -17.66 -10.86
CA LEU A 107 34.17 -18.78 -10.08
C LEU A 107 33.64 -20.10 -10.67
N TYR A 108 34.02 -20.34 -11.92
CA TYR A 108 34.29 -21.68 -12.45
C TYR A 108 35.65 -21.64 -13.15
#